data_AF-A0A2A2KCX0-F1
#
_entry.id   AF-A0A2A2KCX0-F1
#
_cell.length_a   1.000
_cell.length_b   1.000
_cell.length_c   1.000
_cell.angle_alpha   90.00
_cell.angle_beta   90.00
_cell.angle_gamma   90.00
#
_symmetry.space_group_name_H-M   'P 1'
#
loop_
_entity.id
_entity.type
_entity.pdbx_description
1 polymer ?
#
loop_
_entity_poly.entity_id
_entity_poly.type
_entity_poly.pdbx_seq_one_letter_code
_entity_poly.pdbx_strand_id
1 'polypeptide(L)'
;MSSPPPVDTSRHAVELNRMAQAKWKVEDYARKKSELLSELAKYEENEQFIRESTKTIGDLNKEKDEHSEIIQTINQDKIDLEKAIEGARSEKREREIKLAKKYETLLKLMEQSNEKVKELGFSEEECLQQDDLPQAEFLKEINVSLAEITPSATASPMPNPLLQGFKGIPGLPSFFFDQMLAQHQQAQVQAGANFRAPPAAFPHLKPSDHQSPPMKTCQSCFQQIHRNAPICPMCKSKSRSKNPKKPRKKELA
;
A
#
# COMPACT_ATOMS: atom_id res chain seq x y z
N MET A 1 -40.14 -82.62 -60.84
CA MET A 1 -39.95 -81.44 -59.99
C MET A 1 -38.50 -81.46 -59.54
N SER A 2 -37.65 -80.62 -60.13
CA SER A 2 -36.21 -80.63 -59.83
C SER A 2 -35.94 -79.86 -58.54
N SER A 3 -35.37 -80.54 -57.53
CA SER A 3 -34.97 -79.90 -56.27
C SER A 3 -33.91 -78.82 -56.54
N PRO A 4 -33.99 -77.67 -55.84
CA PRO A 4 -32.99 -76.63 -55.96
C PRO A 4 -31.64 -77.12 -55.42
N PRO A 5 -30.52 -76.62 -55.98
CA PRO A 5 -29.18 -77.03 -55.56
C PRO A 5 -28.90 -76.62 -54.11
N PRO A 6 -28.08 -77.39 -53.37
CA PRO A 6 -27.76 -77.10 -51.98
C PRO A 6 -26.99 -75.78 -51.88
N VAL A 7 -27.51 -74.86 -51.07
CA VAL A 7 -26.87 -73.57 -50.79
C VAL A 7 -25.65 -73.82 -49.90
N ASP A 8 -24.46 -73.40 -50.35
CA ASP A 8 -23.20 -73.49 -49.60
C ASP A 8 -23.18 -72.44 -48.47
N THR A 9 -23.82 -72.78 -47.36
CA THR A 9 -23.96 -71.93 -46.16
C THR A 9 -22.62 -71.67 -45.46
N SER A 10 -21.62 -72.53 -45.63
CA SER A 10 -20.29 -72.37 -45.02
C SER A 10 -19.53 -71.19 -45.62
N ARG A 11 -19.55 -71.07 -46.95
CA ARG A 11 -18.92 -69.96 -47.66
C ARG A 11 -19.52 -68.60 -47.28
N HIS A 12 -20.85 -68.53 -47.18
CA HIS A 12 -21.56 -67.32 -46.75
C HIS A 12 -21.21 -66.92 -45.31
N ALA A 13 -21.08 -67.89 -44.40
CA ALA A 13 -20.70 -67.63 -43.01
C ALA A 13 -19.28 -67.02 -42.89
N VAL A 14 -18.32 -67.49 -43.69
CA VAL A 14 -16.95 -66.93 -43.72
C VAL A 14 -16.96 -65.50 -44.25
N GLU A 15 -17.75 -65.23 -45.28
CA GLU A 15 -17.86 -63.90 -45.87
C GLU A 15 -18.53 -62.90 -44.92
N LEU A 16 -19.61 -63.29 -44.24
CA LEU A 16 -20.24 -62.50 -43.19
C LEU A 16 -19.29 -62.21 -42.02
N ASN A 17 -18.47 -63.18 -41.61
CA ASN A 17 -17.47 -62.98 -40.57
C ASN A 17 -16.39 -61.98 -41.01
N ARG A 18 -15.92 -62.04 -42.26
CA ARG A 18 -14.99 -61.05 -42.81
C ARG A 18 -15.61 -59.64 -42.85
N MET A 19 -16.86 -59.54 -43.27
CA MET A 19 -17.60 -58.27 -43.27
C MET A 19 -17.77 -57.70 -41.85
N ALA A 20 -18.10 -58.55 -40.87
CA ALA A 20 -18.21 -58.16 -39.48
C ALA A 20 -16.88 -57.64 -38.91
N GLN A 21 -15.76 -58.32 -39.20
CA GLN A 21 -14.43 -57.88 -38.79
C GLN A 21 -14.02 -56.56 -39.46
N ALA A 22 -14.32 -56.39 -40.75
CA ALA A 22 -14.07 -55.14 -41.45
C ALA A 22 -14.88 -53.99 -40.86
N LYS A 23 -16.18 -54.20 -40.60
CA LYS A 23 -17.04 -53.21 -39.96
C LYS A 23 -16.52 -52.81 -38.58
N TRP A 24 -16.14 -53.80 -37.75
CA TRP A 24 -15.57 -53.52 -36.43
C TRP A 24 -14.30 -52.68 -36.50
N LYS A 25 -13.39 -52.97 -37.44
CA LYS A 25 -12.17 -52.16 -37.63
C LYS A 25 -12.47 -50.72 -38.06
N VAL A 26 -13.46 -50.52 -38.93
CA VAL A 26 -13.89 -49.18 -39.34
C VAL A 26 -14.49 -48.40 -38.16
N GLU A 27 -15.32 -49.06 -37.34
CA GLU A 27 -15.90 -48.45 -36.14
C GLU A 27 -14.85 -48.12 -35.07
N ASP A 28 -13.86 -49.00 -34.86
CA ASP A 28 -12.73 -48.75 -33.96
C ASP A 28 -11.87 -47.56 -34.44
N TYR A 29 -11.56 -47.50 -35.74
CA TYR A 29 -10.86 -46.37 -36.33
C TYR A 29 -11.63 -45.06 -36.16
N ALA A 30 -12.94 -45.06 -36.44
CA ALA A 30 -13.78 -43.87 -36.30
C ALA A 30 -13.81 -43.37 -34.85
N ARG A 31 -13.87 -44.29 -33.88
CA ARG A 31 -13.81 -43.96 -32.45
C ARG A 31 -12.49 -43.30 -32.07
N LYS A 32 -11.37 -43.93 -32.42
CA LYS A 32 -10.02 -43.40 -32.13
C LYS A 32 -9.77 -42.05 -32.81
N LYS A 33 -10.27 -41.88 -34.03
CA LYS A 33 -10.22 -40.59 -34.73
C LYS A 33 -11.01 -39.51 -33.97
N SER A 34 -12.21 -39.82 -33.50
CA SER A 34 -13.03 -38.88 -32.73
C SER A 34 -12.38 -38.50 -31.40
N GLU A 35 -11.74 -39.46 -30.72
CA GLU A 35 -10.98 -39.23 -29.50
C GLU A 35 -9.79 -38.29 -29.76
N LEU A 36 -8.98 -38.57 -30.78
CA LEU A 36 -7.85 -37.73 -31.16
C LEU A 36 -8.28 -36.31 -31.52
N LEU A 37 -9.38 -36.14 -32.26
CA LEU A 37 -9.89 -34.81 -32.59
C LEU A 37 -10.36 -34.05 -31.34
N SER A 38 -10.94 -34.74 -30.36
CA SER A 38 -11.30 -34.10 -29.08
C SER A 38 -10.07 -33.70 -28.27
N GLU A 39 -9.00 -34.49 -28.28
CA GLU A 39 -7.74 -34.15 -27.60
C GLU A 39 -7.03 -32.98 -28.27
N LEU A 40 -6.98 -32.94 -29.61
CA LEU A 40 -6.42 -31.83 -30.36
C LEU A 40 -7.15 -30.51 -30.05
N ALA A 41 -8.48 -30.53 -30.01
CA ALA A 41 -9.26 -29.33 -29.65
C ALA A 41 -8.93 -28.82 -28.24
N LYS A 42 -8.78 -29.72 -27.25
CA LYS A 42 -8.39 -29.35 -25.89
C LYS A 42 -6.96 -28.81 -25.82
N TYR A 43 -6.05 -29.39 -26.61
CA TYR A 43 -4.68 -28.91 -26.71
C TYR A 43 -4.63 -27.49 -27.26
N GLU A 44 -5.37 -27.21 -28.34
CA GLU A 44 -5.47 -25.86 -28.93
C GLU A 44 -6.08 -24.84 -27.96
N GLU A 45 -7.10 -25.22 -27.20
CA GLU A 45 -7.70 -24.39 -26.16
C GLU A 45 -6.69 -24.06 -25.05
N ASN A 46 -5.95 -25.06 -24.56
CA ASN A 46 -4.91 -24.86 -23.56
C ASN A 46 -3.79 -23.94 -24.06
N GLU A 47 -3.34 -24.13 -25.30
CA GLU A 47 -2.36 -23.27 -25.95
C GLU A 47 -2.84 -21.82 -26.02
N GLN A 48 -4.13 -21.60 -26.35
CA GLN A 48 -4.72 -20.27 -26.35
C GLN A 48 -4.76 -19.66 -24.94
N PHE A 49 -5.19 -20.44 -23.95
CA PHE A 49 -5.23 -20.00 -22.55
C PHE A 49 -3.85 -19.60 -22.03
N ILE A 50 -2.80 -20.38 -22.36
CA ILE A 50 -1.42 -20.07 -21.98
C ILE A 50 -1.00 -18.75 -22.63
N ARG A 51 -1.23 -18.57 -23.94
CA ARG A 51 -0.88 -17.33 -24.65
C ARG A 51 -1.55 -16.10 -24.02
N GLU A 52 -2.84 -16.17 -23.73
CA GLU A 52 -3.59 -15.08 -23.11
C GLU A 52 -3.11 -14.77 -21.70
N SER A 53 -2.79 -15.81 -20.92
CA SER A 53 -2.25 -15.66 -19.57
C SER A 53 -0.86 -15.01 -19.59
N THR A 54 0.02 -15.45 -20.49
CA THR A 54 1.35 -14.84 -20.67
C THR A 54 1.25 -13.38 -21.09
N LYS A 55 0.34 -13.05 -22.01
CA LYS A 55 0.08 -11.67 -22.42
C LYS A 55 -0.37 -10.82 -21.22
N THR A 56 -1.35 -11.31 -20.46
CA THR A 56 -1.87 -10.61 -19.27
C THR A 56 -0.78 -10.36 -18.23
N ILE A 57 0.11 -11.35 -17.99
CA ILE A 57 1.27 -11.17 -17.11
C ILE A 57 2.22 -10.10 -17.64
N GLY A 58 2.43 -10.02 -18.95
CA GLY A 58 3.21 -8.97 -19.60
C GLY A 58 2.60 -7.58 -19.37
N ASP A 59 1.31 -7.44 -19.63
CA ASP A 59 0.57 -6.18 -19.45
C ASP A 59 0.62 -5.70 -17.99
N LEU A 60 0.43 -6.61 -17.02
CA LEU A 60 0.53 -6.30 -15.58
C LEU A 60 1.93 -5.88 -15.15
N ASN A 61 2.99 -6.50 -15.71
CA ASN A 61 4.35 -6.09 -15.40
C ASN A 61 4.65 -4.70 -15.93
N LYS A 62 4.18 -4.39 -17.14
CA LYS A 62 4.31 -3.06 -17.72
C LYS A 62 3.62 -2.00 -16.84
N GLU A 63 2.39 -2.25 -16.42
CA GLU A 63 1.67 -1.34 -15.52
C GLU A 63 2.41 -1.15 -14.18
N LYS A 64 2.93 -2.24 -13.62
CA LYS A 64 3.73 -2.19 -12.38
C LYS A 64 5.00 -1.34 -12.55
N ASP A 65 5.68 -1.44 -13.70
CA ASP A 65 6.87 -0.65 -13.99
C ASP A 65 6.51 0.84 -14.17
N GLU A 66 5.43 1.16 -14.90
CA GLU A 66 4.89 2.52 -15.03
C GLU A 66 4.53 3.14 -13.66
N HIS A 67 3.86 2.39 -12.79
CA HIS A 67 3.56 2.85 -11.42
C HIS A 67 4.83 3.08 -10.60
N SER A 68 5.86 2.24 -10.77
CA SER A 68 7.15 2.42 -10.10
C SER A 68 7.82 3.73 -10.52
N GLU A 69 7.77 4.08 -11.81
CA GLU A 69 8.30 5.36 -12.32
C GLU A 69 7.55 6.55 -11.72
N ILE A 70 6.21 6.51 -11.68
CA ILE A 70 5.39 7.57 -11.06
C ILE A 70 5.78 7.78 -9.59
N ILE A 71 5.98 6.70 -8.83
CA ILE A 71 6.40 6.79 -7.43
C ILE A 71 7.78 7.44 -7.30
N GLN A 72 8.72 7.13 -8.19
CA GLN A 72 10.04 7.76 -8.19
C GLN A 72 9.93 9.26 -8.44
N THR A 73 9.10 9.69 -9.41
CA THR A 73 8.84 11.11 -9.68
C THR A 73 8.23 11.81 -8.47
N ILE A 74 7.22 11.23 -7.82
CA ILE A 74 6.60 11.83 -6.63
C ILE A 74 7.62 12.03 -5.51
N ASN A 75 8.52 11.06 -5.31
CA ASN A 75 9.56 11.18 -4.30
C ASN A 75 10.57 12.27 -4.64
N GLN A 76 10.90 12.44 -5.92
CA GLN A 76 11.77 13.52 -6.38
C GLN A 76 11.11 14.89 -6.17
N ASP A 77 9.85 15.04 -6.59
CA ASP A 77 9.08 16.28 -6.41
C ASP A 77 8.96 16.65 -4.92
N LYS A 78 8.78 15.66 -4.04
CA LYS A 78 8.77 15.88 -2.59
C LYS A 78 10.09 16.51 -2.11
N ILE A 79 11.23 15.97 -2.54
CA ILE A 79 12.55 16.49 -2.16
C ILE A 79 12.73 17.92 -2.68
N ASP A 80 12.33 18.17 -3.92
CA ASP A 80 12.46 19.49 -4.54
C ASP A 80 11.57 20.53 -3.85
N LEU A 81 10.35 20.16 -3.46
CA LEU A 81 9.45 21.01 -2.68
C LEU A 81 9.97 21.27 -1.25
N GLU A 82 10.51 20.26 -0.57
CA GLU A 82 11.14 20.41 0.75
C GLU A 82 12.31 21.40 0.67
N LYS A 83 13.14 21.28 -0.37
CA LYS A 83 14.25 22.21 -0.64
C LYS A 83 13.77 23.63 -0.96
N ALA A 84 12.71 23.77 -1.75
CA ALA A 84 12.14 25.08 -2.07
C ALA A 84 11.56 25.79 -0.84
N ILE A 85 10.87 25.04 0.04
CA ILE A 85 10.36 25.57 1.31
C ILE A 85 11.50 26.02 2.21
N GLU A 86 12.57 25.23 2.35
CA GLU A 86 13.73 25.62 3.16
C GLU A 86 14.43 26.85 2.58
N GLY A 87 14.58 26.92 1.26
CA GLY A 87 15.09 28.10 0.56
C GLY A 87 14.27 29.35 0.87
N ALA A 88 12.95 29.28 0.73
CA ALA A 88 12.04 30.39 1.02
C ALA A 88 12.08 30.81 2.51
N ARG A 89 12.17 29.85 3.44
CA ARG A 89 12.33 30.13 4.88
C ARG A 89 13.66 30.82 5.18
N SER A 90 14.74 30.38 4.57
CA SER A 90 16.07 30.97 4.72
C SER A 90 16.09 32.41 4.20
N GLU A 91 15.57 32.66 3.00
CA GLU A 91 15.47 34.00 2.43
C GLU A 91 14.57 34.92 3.27
N LYS A 92 13.43 34.41 3.77
CA LYS A 92 12.56 35.16 4.68
C LYS A 92 13.35 35.61 5.92
N ARG A 93 14.06 34.68 6.57
CA ARG A 93 14.89 34.97 7.76
C ARG A 93 15.98 36.01 7.45
N GLU A 94 16.64 35.91 6.30
CA GLU A 94 17.66 36.88 5.89
C GLU A 94 17.06 38.29 5.70
N ARG A 95 15.87 38.39 5.08
CA ARG A 95 15.16 39.67 4.92
C ARG A 95 14.75 40.25 6.28
N GLU A 96 14.25 39.42 7.20
CA GLU A 96 13.88 39.85 8.55
C GLU A 96 15.08 40.40 9.32
N ILE A 97 16.24 39.72 9.28
CA ILE A 97 17.48 40.21 9.90
C ILE A 97 17.92 41.54 9.29
N LYS A 98 17.87 41.67 7.96
CA LYS A 98 18.19 42.92 7.26
C LYS A 98 17.26 44.07 7.68
N LEU A 99 15.98 43.78 7.84
CA LEU A 99 14.98 44.77 8.21
C LEU A 99 15.09 45.18 9.68
N ALA A 100 15.33 44.23 10.59
CA ALA A 100 15.60 44.50 12.00
C ALA A 100 16.82 45.44 12.18
N LYS A 101 17.92 45.20 11.45
CA LYS A 101 19.10 46.10 11.47
C LYS A 101 18.78 47.52 11.01
N LYS A 102 17.94 47.67 9.98
CA LYS A 102 17.48 48.99 9.50
C LYS A 102 16.62 49.69 10.55
N TYR A 103 15.73 48.94 11.21
CA TYR A 103 14.88 49.47 12.28
C TYR A 103 15.70 49.92 13.49
N GLU A 104 16.69 49.12 13.92
CA GLU A 104 17.62 49.49 14.98
C GLU A 104 18.40 50.76 14.65
N THR A 105 18.86 50.90 13.40
CA THR A 105 19.56 52.11 12.94
C THR A 105 18.65 53.34 12.99
N LEU A 106 17.38 53.18 12.58
CA LEU A 106 16.39 54.25 12.62
C LEU A 106 16.08 54.71 14.04
N LEU A 107 15.92 53.77 14.98
CA LEU A 107 15.71 54.09 16.41
C LEU A 107 16.88 54.89 16.98
N LYS A 108 18.12 54.49 16.72
CA LYS A 108 19.31 55.23 17.17
C LYS A 108 19.38 56.65 16.60
N LEU A 109 19.03 56.82 15.32
CA LEU A 109 18.99 58.15 14.69
C LEU A 109 17.87 59.02 15.27
N MET A 110 16.72 58.43 15.57
CA MET A 110 15.61 59.11 16.24
C MET A 110 16.04 59.61 17.62
N GLU A 111 16.65 58.76 18.43
CA GLU A 111 17.19 59.12 19.75
C GLU A 111 18.22 60.28 19.65
N GLN A 112 19.20 60.16 18.75
CA GLN A 112 20.21 61.21 18.54
C GLN A 112 19.61 62.53 18.04
N SER A 113 18.54 62.47 17.24
CA SER A 113 17.85 63.66 16.75
C SER A 113 17.08 64.34 17.88
N ASN A 114 16.37 63.56 18.70
CA ASN A 114 15.64 64.05 19.85
C ASN A 114 16.57 64.65 20.91
N GLU A 115 17.75 64.07 21.15
CA GLU A 115 18.78 64.65 22.01
C GLU A 115 19.19 66.05 21.54
N LYS A 116 19.46 66.22 20.24
CA LYS A 116 19.82 67.53 19.67
C LYS A 116 18.69 68.56 19.75
N VAL A 117 17.44 68.13 19.56
CA VAL A 117 16.26 69.01 19.72
C VAL A 117 16.16 69.50 21.17
N LYS A 118 16.39 68.62 22.14
CA LYS A 118 16.43 68.98 23.57
C LYS A 118 17.57 69.92 23.92
N GLU A 119 18.77 69.71 23.37
CA GLU A 119 19.93 70.60 23.57
C GLU A 119 19.66 72.04 23.09
N LEU A 120 18.84 72.22 22.05
CA LEU A 120 18.47 73.51 21.49
C LEU A 120 17.30 74.19 22.25
N GLY A 121 16.73 73.55 23.27
CA GLY A 121 15.69 74.12 24.12
C GLY A 121 14.26 74.05 23.56
N PHE A 122 14.03 73.20 22.55
CA PHE A 122 12.71 72.94 22.00
C PHE A 122 11.88 72.03 22.93
N SER A 123 10.55 72.09 22.79
CA SER A 123 9.58 71.39 23.65
C SER A 123 9.53 69.88 23.38
N GLU A 124 9.03 69.07 24.32
CA GLU A 124 8.89 67.61 24.13
C GLU A 124 7.91 67.24 23.00
N GLU A 125 6.98 68.12 22.65
CA GLU A 125 6.04 67.93 21.53
C GLU A 125 6.71 68.00 20.14
N GLU A 126 7.95 68.51 20.06
CA GLU A 126 8.74 68.60 18.82
C GLU A 126 9.71 67.40 18.65
N CYS A 127 9.77 66.48 19.62
CA CYS A 127 10.56 65.24 19.52
C CYS A 127 9.81 64.16 18.71
N LEU A 128 10.55 63.45 17.87
CA LEU A 128 10.08 62.29 17.11
C LEU A 128 9.60 61.18 18.06
N GLN A 129 8.40 60.67 17.82
CA GLN A 129 7.77 59.65 18.67
C GLN A 129 7.92 58.25 18.07
N GLN A 130 7.81 57.21 18.90
CA GLN A 130 7.89 55.83 18.45
C GLN A 130 6.73 55.45 17.51
N ASP A 131 5.59 56.14 17.62
CA ASP A 131 4.43 56.00 16.74
C ASP A 131 4.68 56.52 15.31
N ASP A 132 5.72 57.33 15.10
CA ASP A 132 6.14 57.80 13.77
C ASP A 132 6.89 56.73 12.97
N LEU A 133 7.24 55.59 13.59
CA LEU A 133 7.93 54.50 12.92
C LEU A 133 6.95 53.54 12.21
N PRO A 134 7.32 52.98 11.04
CA PRO A 134 6.49 52.01 10.34
C PRO A 134 6.23 50.76 11.19
N GLN A 135 4.97 50.54 11.57
CA GLN A 135 4.56 49.32 12.26
C GLN A 135 4.54 48.16 11.27
N ALA A 136 5.49 47.24 11.42
CA ALA A 136 5.49 46.00 10.67
C ALA A 136 5.19 44.81 11.61
N GLU A 137 4.26 43.94 11.21
CA GLU A 137 3.79 42.84 12.06
C GLU A 137 4.90 41.87 12.50
N PHE A 138 5.97 41.70 11.72
CA PHE A 138 7.12 40.87 12.10
C PHE A 138 7.95 41.49 13.25
N LEU A 139 7.88 42.81 13.47
CA LEU A 139 8.54 43.45 14.63
C LEU A 139 7.84 43.10 15.94
N LYS A 140 6.54 42.78 15.89
CA LYS A 140 5.80 42.32 17.07
C LYS A 140 6.33 40.97 17.56
N GLU A 141 6.69 40.06 16.65
CA GLU A 141 7.31 38.77 17.01
C GLU A 141 8.72 38.93 17.60
N ILE A 142 9.52 39.89 17.11
CA ILE A 142 10.86 40.17 17.65
C ILE A 142 10.77 40.79 19.06
N ASN A 143 9.80 41.69 19.30
CA ASN A 143 9.65 42.38 20.59
C ASN A 143 9.14 41.43 21.70
N VAL A 144 8.42 40.36 21.36
CA VAL A 144 8.00 39.32 22.32
C VAL A 144 9.20 38.56 22.91
N SER A 145 10.26 38.30 22.13
CA SER A 145 11.44 37.59 22.65
C SER A 145 12.33 38.43 23.58
N LEU A 146 12.23 39.77 23.57
CA LEU A 146 13.01 40.61 24.48
C LEU A 146 12.28 40.87 25.81
N ALA A 147 10.95 40.77 25.83
CA ALA A 147 10.13 40.95 27.03
C ALA A 147 10.18 39.73 28.00
N GLU A 148 10.54 38.53 27.52
CA GLU A 148 10.62 37.30 28.33
C GLU A 148 11.89 37.15 29.19
N ILE A 149 12.81 38.13 29.20
CA ILE A 149 14.03 38.09 30.04
C ILE A 149 13.79 38.73 31.43
N THR A 150 12.53 38.95 31.84
CA THR A 150 12.21 39.29 33.24
C THR A 150 11.88 38.02 34.03
N PRO A 151 12.67 37.65 35.06
CA PRO A 151 12.41 36.45 35.85
C PRO A 151 11.33 36.74 36.88
N SER A 152 10.08 36.41 36.56
CA SER A 152 9.01 36.36 37.58
C SER A 152 8.72 34.91 37.94
N ALA A 153 9.29 34.48 39.06
CA ALA A 153 9.01 33.22 39.71
C ALA A 153 7.58 33.20 40.24
N THR A 154 6.76 32.22 39.82
CA THR A 154 5.73 31.55 40.65
C THR A 154 5.05 30.40 39.89
N ALA A 155 5.29 29.16 40.35
CA ALA A 155 4.41 27.98 40.46
C ALA A 155 3.46 27.61 39.29
N SER A 156 3.42 26.40 38.72
CA SER A 156 3.21 25.09 39.39
C SER A 156 3.38 23.92 38.39
N PRO A 157 3.56 22.66 38.85
CA PRO A 157 3.88 21.51 38.02
C PRO A 157 2.64 20.71 37.59
N MET A 158 2.70 20.10 36.40
CA MET A 158 1.82 19.00 35.99
C MET A 158 2.66 17.79 35.57
N PRO A 159 2.27 16.57 35.97
CA PRO A 159 3.05 15.36 35.71
C PRO A 159 2.68 14.75 34.36
N ASN A 160 3.64 14.12 33.68
CA ASN A 160 3.30 13.13 32.66
C ASN A 160 4.26 11.93 32.74
N PRO A 161 3.73 10.69 32.73
CA PRO A 161 4.51 9.50 33.04
C PRO A 161 5.21 8.94 31.80
N LEU A 162 6.49 8.61 32.01
CA LEU A 162 7.14 7.34 31.71
C LEU A 162 6.43 6.40 30.71
N LEU A 163 7.06 6.20 29.54
CA LEU A 163 7.34 4.84 29.04
C LEU A 163 8.52 4.85 28.06
N GLN A 164 9.60 4.25 28.56
CA GLN A 164 10.82 3.88 27.85
C GLN A 164 10.54 2.74 26.87
N GLY A 165 11.22 2.71 25.72
CA GLY A 165 11.30 1.49 24.91
C GLY A 165 12.07 1.64 23.60
N PHE A 166 13.24 1.00 23.56
CA PHE A 166 14.09 0.65 22.39
C PHE A 166 14.93 1.74 21.73
N LYS A 167 16.18 1.84 22.22
CA LYS A 167 17.31 2.41 21.49
C LYS A 167 17.76 1.44 20.41
N GLY A 168 17.46 1.76 19.16
CA GLY A 168 18.11 1.24 17.96
C GLY A 168 19.38 2.05 17.64
N ILE A 169 20.35 1.37 17.05
CA ILE A 169 21.74 1.78 16.80
C ILE A 169 21.83 3.11 16.01
N PRO A 170 22.72 4.05 16.36
CA PRO A 170 22.86 5.30 15.62
C PRO A 170 23.64 5.07 14.32
N GLY A 171 23.06 5.42 13.17
CA GLY A 171 23.82 5.58 11.92
C GLY A 171 23.21 5.06 10.62
N LEU A 172 22.01 4.47 10.62
CA LEU A 172 21.36 4.03 9.37
C LEU A 172 19.93 4.60 9.26
N PRO A 173 19.56 5.24 8.14
CA PRO A 173 18.22 5.78 7.96
C PRO A 173 17.19 4.64 7.92
N SER A 174 16.19 4.71 8.81
CA SER A 174 15.10 3.73 8.99
C SER A 174 14.28 3.41 7.71
N PHE A 175 14.47 4.17 6.64
CA PHE A 175 13.71 4.02 5.39
C PHE A 175 14.14 2.81 4.55
N PHE A 176 15.37 2.32 4.68
CA PHE A 176 15.82 1.14 3.92
C PHE A 176 15.22 -0.17 4.45
N PHE A 177 14.95 -0.26 5.76
CA PHE A 177 14.41 -1.48 6.37
C PHE A 177 12.90 -1.61 6.13
N ASP A 178 12.16 -0.50 6.18
CA ASP A 178 10.72 -0.48 5.90
C ASP A 178 10.42 -0.74 4.41
N GLN A 179 11.25 -0.24 3.48
CA GLN A 179 11.05 -0.49 2.05
C GLN A 179 11.37 -1.94 1.65
N MET A 180 12.40 -2.56 2.24
CA MET A 180 12.72 -3.97 2.00
C MET A 180 11.65 -4.90 2.62
N LEU A 181 11.13 -4.57 3.81
CA LEU A 181 10.09 -5.37 4.47
C LEU A 181 8.73 -5.26 3.74
N ALA A 182 8.40 -4.08 3.20
CA ALA A 182 7.22 -3.88 2.35
C ALA A 182 7.31 -4.67 1.02
N GLN A 183 8.51 -4.73 0.41
CA GLN A 183 8.72 -5.49 -0.83
C GLN A 183 8.71 -7.01 -0.59
N HIS A 184 9.23 -7.48 0.56
CA HIS A 184 9.17 -8.90 0.93
C HIS A 184 7.73 -9.36 1.27
N GLN A 185 6.90 -8.48 1.82
CA GLN A 185 5.51 -8.80 2.15
C GLN A 185 4.60 -8.89 0.91
N GLN A 186 4.91 -8.18 -0.19
CA GLN A 186 4.20 -8.35 -1.46
C GLN A 186 4.68 -9.55 -2.28
N ALA A 187 5.95 -9.96 -2.17
CA ALA A 187 6.48 -11.12 -2.88
C ALA A 187 5.92 -12.48 -2.39
N GLN A 188 5.37 -12.57 -1.17
CA GLN A 188 4.78 -13.81 -0.65
C GLN A 188 3.30 -14.03 -0.98
N VAL A 189 2.61 -13.07 -1.61
CA VAL A 189 1.16 -13.19 -1.90
C VAL A 189 0.87 -13.73 -3.32
N GLN A 190 1.88 -13.97 -4.15
CA GLN A 190 1.68 -14.46 -5.53
C GLN A 190 2.32 -15.83 -5.85
N ALA A 191 2.52 -16.69 -4.84
CA ALA A 191 2.86 -18.11 -5.04
C ALA A 191 1.66 -19.05 -4.87
N GLY A 192 0.45 -18.58 -5.21
CA GLY A 192 -0.81 -19.32 -5.08
C GLY A 192 -1.63 -19.31 -6.36
N ALA A 193 -1.03 -19.69 -7.48
CA ALA A 193 -1.78 -20.01 -8.69
C ALA A 193 -2.67 -21.23 -8.42
N ASN A 194 -3.98 -21.02 -8.42
CA ASN A 194 -5.00 -22.06 -8.34
C ASN A 194 -4.88 -23.01 -9.54
N PHE A 195 -4.07 -24.05 -9.42
CA PHE A 195 -4.15 -25.22 -10.30
C PHE A 195 -5.30 -26.11 -9.82
N ARG A 196 -6.40 -26.11 -10.57
CA ARG A 196 -7.48 -27.11 -10.44
C ARG A 196 -7.00 -28.42 -11.06
N ALA A 197 -6.73 -29.43 -10.22
CA ALA A 197 -6.31 -30.76 -10.66
C ALA A 197 -7.48 -31.59 -11.24
N PRO A 198 -7.22 -32.51 -12.19
CA PRO A 198 -8.20 -33.44 -12.78
C PRO A 198 -8.50 -34.63 -11.82
N PRO A 199 -9.54 -35.46 -12.07
CA PRO A 199 -10.01 -36.42 -11.08
C PRO A 199 -9.18 -37.72 -11.03
N ALA A 200 -8.88 -38.09 -9.79
CA ALA A 200 -8.76 -39.43 -9.19
C ALA A 200 -7.93 -40.55 -9.87
N ALA A 201 -6.83 -40.93 -9.19
CA ALA A 201 -6.54 -42.32 -8.86
C ALA A 201 -5.55 -42.41 -7.68
N PHE A 202 -5.76 -43.43 -6.83
CA PHE A 202 -4.95 -43.91 -5.69
C PHE A 202 -5.24 -43.37 -4.28
N PRO A 203 -5.61 -44.28 -3.34
CA PRO A 203 -5.83 -43.93 -1.94
C PRO A 203 -4.54 -44.07 -1.12
N HIS A 204 -4.54 -43.36 0.01
CA HIS A 204 -3.82 -43.72 1.23
C HIS A 204 -2.41 -43.16 1.43
N LEU A 205 -2.31 -41.86 1.72
CA LEU A 205 -1.43 -41.31 2.77
C LEU A 205 -2.14 -40.08 3.36
N LYS A 206 -2.34 -40.03 4.69
CA LYS A 206 -2.97 -38.90 5.40
C LYS A 206 -1.92 -37.80 5.66
N PRO A 207 -2.04 -36.59 5.10
CA PRO A 207 -1.32 -35.43 5.59
C PRO A 207 -2.09 -34.84 6.77
N SER A 208 -1.41 -34.56 7.87
CA SER A 208 -1.95 -33.83 9.01
C SER A 208 -2.32 -32.41 8.56
N ASP A 209 -3.61 -32.12 8.41
CA ASP A 209 -4.13 -30.80 8.06
C ASP A 209 -3.85 -29.78 9.18
N HIS A 210 -2.69 -29.14 9.15
CA HIS A 210 -2.50 -27.83 9.79
C HIS A 210 -3.01 -26.74 8.85
N GLN A 211 -4.33 -26.70 8.63
CA GLN A 211 -4.95 -25.53 8.02
C GLN A 211 -4.72 -24.32 8.93
N SER A 212 -3.99 -23.33 8.43
CA SER A 212 -3.85 -22.06 9.12
C SER A 212 -5.25 -21.49 9.39
N PRO A 213 -5.54 -21.01 10.61
CA PRO A 213 -6.87 -20.54 10.96
C PRO A 213 -7.35 -19.45 10.00
N PRO A 214 -8.65 -19.43 9.64
CA PRO A 214 -9.19 -18.43 8.73
C PRO A 214 -8.91 -17.01 9.24
N MET A 215 -8.50 -16.11 8.36
CA MET A 215 -8.23 -14.70 8.67
C MET A 215 -9.49 -13.85 8.56
N LYS A 216 -9.49 -12.65 9.15
CA LYS A 216 -10.52 -11.60 8.98
C LYS A 216 -9.86 -10.26 8.64
N THR A 217 -10.55 -9.39 7.93
CA THR A 217 -10.05 -8.04 7.62
C THR A 217 -10.38 -7.05 8.74
N CYS A 218 -9.41 -6.23 9.15
CA CYS A 218 -9.65 -5.14 10.10
C CYS A 218 -10.52 -4.05 9.45
N GLN A 219 -11.56 -3.57 10.13
CA GLN A 219 -12.46 -2.54 9.60
C GLN A 219 -11.84 -1.13 9.57
N SER A 220 -10.73 -0.91 10.28
CA SER A 220 -10.08 0.41 10.40
C SER A 220 -8.91 0.58 9.44
N CYS A 221 -8.06 -0.43 9.28
CA CYS A 221 -6.87 -0.35 8.41
C CYS A 221 -6.87 -1.36 7.25
N PHE A 222 -7.95 -2.14 7.09
CA PHE A 222 -8.14 -3.12 6.02
C PHE A 222 -7.08 -4.23 5.91
N GLN A 223 -6.23 -4.39 6.94
CA GLN A 223 -5.25 -5.47 7.00
C GLN A 223 -5.86 -6.81 7.45
N GLN A 224 -5.28 -7.92 6.98
CA GLN A 224 -5.70 -9.25 7.42
C GLN A 224 -5.16 -9.55 8.82
N ILE A 225 -6.06 -9.93 9.73
CA ILE A 225 -5.77 -10.28 11.13
C ILE A 225 -6.39 -11.63 11.46
N HIS A 226 -5.86 -12.35 12.46
CA HIS A 226 -6.44 -13.63 12.91
C HIS A 226 -7.93 -13.47 13.27
N ARG A 227 -8.80 -14.40 12.86
CA ARG A 227 -10.28 -14.27 13.04
C ARG A 227 -10.73 -14.06 14.47
N ASN A 228 -9.98 -14.58 15.45
CA ASN A 228 -10.25 -14.40 16.88
C ASN A 228 -9.48 -13.25 17.54
N ALA A 229 -8.72 -12.43 16.80
CA ALA A 229 -7.99 -11.30 17.37
C ALA A 229 -8.96 -10.24 17.93
N PRO A 230 -8.88 -9.87 19.22
CA PRO A 230 -9.78 -8.87 19.82
C PRO A 230 -9.43 -7.43 19.37
N ILE A 231 -8.17 -7.19 19.04
CA ILE A 231 -7.62 -5.89 18.64
C ILE A 231 -6.73 -6.10 17.42
N CYS A 232 -6.73 -5.16 16.48
CA CYS A 232 -5.79 -5.16 15.36
C CYS A 232 -4.36 -4.92 15.87
N PRO A 233 -3.37 -5.79 15.57
CA PRO A 233 -1.98 -5.57 16.00
C PRO A 233 -1.38 -4.31 15.35
N MET A 234 -1.84 -3.94 14.16
CA MET A 234 -1.32 -2.80 13.39
C MET A 234 -1.88 -1.46 13.90
N CYS A 235 -3.19 -1.28 13.92
CA CYS A 235 -3.82 0.01 14.24
C CYS A 235 -4.44 0.10 15.64
N LYS A 236 -4.36 -0.98 16.43
CA LYS A 236 -4.93 -1.10 17.78
C LYS A 236 -6.45 -0.88 17.88
N SER A 237 -7.16 -0.78 16.76
CA SER A 237 -8.62 -0.67 16.75
C SER A 237 -9.28 -1.99 17.16
N LYS A 238 -10.37 -1.91 17.94
CA LYS A 238 -11.15 -3.08 18.37
C LYS A 238 -11.81 -3.74 17.17
N SER A 239 -11.64 -5.06 17.04
CA SER A 239 -12.31 -5.83 16.01
C SER A 239 -13.68 -6.30 16.51
N ARG A 240 -14.76 -5.88 15.85
CA ARG A 240 -16.11 -6.40 16.12
C ARG A 240 -16.48 -7.45 15.09
N SER A 241 -16.94 -8.62 15.52
CA SER A 241 -17.46 -9.66 14.62
C SER A 241 -18.79 -9.20 14.01
N LYS A 242 -18.98 -9.40 12.70
CA LYS A 242 -20.26 -9.09 12.02
C LYS A 242 -21.44 -9.93 12.51
N ASN A 243 -21.20 -11.11 13.09
CA ASN A 243 -22.21 -11.96 13.72
C ASN A 243 -22.00 -12.04 15.24
N PRO A 244 -22.49 -11.09 16.05
CA PRO A 244 -22.50 -11.26 17.49
C PRO A 244 -23.39 -12.46 17.84
N LYS A 245 -22.87 -13.41 18.64
CA LYS A 245 -23.66 -14.52 19.16
C LYS A 245 -24.85 -13.93 19.92
N LYS A 246 -26.07 -14.35 19.57
CA LYS A 246 -27.30 -13.93 20.29
C LYS A 246 -27.11 -14.17 21.79
N PRO A 247 -27.34 -13.18 22.66
CA PRO A 247 -27.30 -13.40 24.10
C PRO A 247 -28.33 -14.47 24.46
N ARG A 248 -27.90 -15.52 25.17
CA ARG A 248 -28.82 -16.50 25.77
C ARG A 248 -29.69 -15.73 26.77
N LYS A 249 -31.01 -15.80 26.60
CA LYS A 249 -31.96 -15.32 27.62
C LYS A 249 -31.64 -16.07 28.92
N LYS A 250 -31.30 -15.32 29.98
CA LYS A 250 -31.32 -15.85 31.34
C LYS A 250 -32.79 -16.10 31.66
N GLU A 251 -33.17 -17.36 31.85
CA GLU A 251 -34.41 -17.68 32.55
C GLU A 251 -34.24 -17.16 33.98
N LEU A 252 -35.09 -16.21 34.38
CA LEU A 252 -35.26 -15.88 35.78
C LEU A 252 -35.92 -17.09 36.43
N ALA A 253 -35.18 -17.71 37.35
CA ALA A 253 -35.73 -18.54 38.42
C ALA A 253 -35.91 -17.66 39.65
#